data_AF-A0A1Z4IK24-F1
#
_entry.id   AF-A0A1Z4IK24-F1
#
_cell.length_a   1.000
_cell.length_b   1.000
_cell.length_c   1.000
_cell.angle_alpha   90.00
_cell.angle_beta   90.00
_cell.angle_gamma   90.00
#
_symmetry.space_group_name_H-M   'P 1'
#
loop_
_entity.id
_entity.type
_entity.pdbx_description
1 polymer ?
#
loop_
_entity_poly.entity_id
_entity_poly.type
_entity_poly.pdbx_seq_one_letter_code
_entity_poly.pdbx_strand_id
1 'polypeptide(L)' 'MDSKYYLCEAENVDQGVNKVTPYDKPEDALAAASNSTAKVHFISTVNPLAIDEEEEE' A
#
# COMPACT_ATOMS: atom_id res chain seq x y z
N MET A 1 -9.92 -15.56 5.04
CA MET A 1 -9.50 -14.16 4.88
C MET A 1 -8.42 -14.16 3.81
N ASP A 2 -8.75 -13.75 2.59
CA ASP A 2 -7.73 -13.49 1.57
C ASP A 2 -7.07 -12.17 1.93
N SER A 3 -6.07 -12.22 2.81
CA SER A 3 -5.34 -11.03 3.22
C SER A 3 -4.61 -10.47 2.01
N LYS A 4 -5.00 -9.27 1.57
CA LYS A 4 -4.29 -8.54 0.51
C LYS A 4 -3.05 -7.86 1.08
N TYR A 5 -2.03 -7.74 0.23
CA TYR A 5 -0.80 -7.01 0.50
C TYR A 5 -0.80 -5.72 -0.31
N TYR A 6 -0.53 -4.61 0.34
CA TYR A 6 -0.62 -3.28 -0.25
C TYR A 6 0.77 -2.66 -0.33
N LEU A 7 1.27 -2.43 -1.55
CA LEU A 7 2.43 -1.58 -1.76
C LEU A 7 1.97 -0.12 -1.63
N CYS A 8 2.43 0.52 -0.56
CA CYS A 8 2.13 1.91 -0.22
C CYS A 8 3.34 2.76 -0.64
N GLU A 9 3.12 3.76 -1.48
CA GLU A 9 4.17 4.60 -2.05
C GLU A 9 3.89 6.09 -1.79
N ALA A 10 4.98 6.86 -1.62
CA ALA A 10 4.96 8.32 -1.63
C ALA A 10 6.14 8.87 -2.43
N GLU A 11 5.89 9.98 -3.15
CA GLU A 11 6.88 10.62 -4.01
C GLU A 11 7.98 11.35 -3.23
N ASN A 12 7.70 11.75 -1.99
CA ASN A 12 8.66 12.34 -1.06
C ASN A 12 8.31 11.95 0.39
N VAL A 13 9.22 12.24 1.33
CA VAL A 13 9.05 11.89 2.76
C VAL A 13 8.09 12.79 3.51
N ASP A 14 7.81 13.97 2.97
CA ASP A 14 6.97 15.00 3.59
C ASP A 14 5.49 14.82 3.24
N GLN A 15 5.20 14.10 2.16
CA GLN A 15 3.88 13.69 1.73
C GLN A 15 3.60 12.31 2.30
N GLY A 16 2.43 12.15 2.93
CA GLY A 16 1.92 10.82 3.28
C GLY A 16 1.77 9.92 2.05
N VAL A 17 1.51 8.63 2.29
CA VAL A 17 1.21 7.67 1.22
C VAL A 17 0.15 8.24 0.29
N ASN A 18 0.45 8.33 -0.99
CA ASN A 18 -0.43 8.91 -2.01
C ASN A 18 -0.80 7.91 -3.12
N LYS A 19 -0.16 6.74 -3.12
CA LYS A 19 -0.45 5.64 -4.03
C LYS A 19 -0.43 4.32 -3.27
N VAL A 20 -1.46 3.52 -3.50
CA VAL A 20 -1.58 2.17 -2.93
C VAL A 20 -1.91 1.18 -4.04
N THR A 21 -1.12 0.12 -4.17
CA THR A 21 -1.32 -0.95 -5.16
C THR A 21 -1.54 -2.29 -4.43
N PRO A 22 -2.68 -2.98 -4.65
CA PRO A 22 -2.98 -4.25 -4.00
C PRO A 22 -2.35 -5.45 -4.73
N TYR A 23 -2.00 -6.47 -3.96
CA TYR A 23 -1.47 -7.76 -4.40
C TYR A 23 -2.07 -8.90 -3.58
N ASP A 24 -2.31 -10.05 -4.21
CA ASP A 24 -2.86 -11.23 -3.53
C ASP A 24 -1.77 -12.07 -2.84
N LYS A 25 -0.52 -11.97 -3.30
CA LYS A 25 0.63 -12.71 -2.76
C LYS A 25 1.70 -11.77 -2.20
N PRO A 26 2.35 -12.13 -1.09
CA PRO A 26 3.41 -11.32 -0.50
C PRO A 26 4.63 -11.23 -1.42
N GLU A 27 4.93 -12.32 -2.14
CA GLU A 27 6.05 -12.44 -3.08
C GLU A 27 5.96 -11.36 -4.18
N ASP A 28 4.76 -11.15 -4.73
CA ASP A 28 4.50 -10.22 -5.82
C ASP A 28 4.59 -8.77 -5.33
N ALA A 29 4.07 -8.48 -4.13
CA ALA A 29 4.21 -7.17 -3.50
C ALA A 29 5.67 -6.83 -3.20
N LEU A 30 6.46 -7.81 -2.73
CA LEU A 30 7.88 -7.64 -2.44
C LEU A 30 8.71 -7.41 -3.71
N ALA A 31 8.41 -8.16 -4.77
CA ALA A 31 9.03 -7.95 -6.08
C ALA A 31 8.72 -6.55 -6.64
N ALA A 32 7.48 -6.08 -6.50
CA ALA A 32 7.09 -4.73 -6.91
C ALA A 32 7.78 -3.64 -6.08
N ALA A 33 7.82 -3.80 -4.74
CA ALA A 33 8.51 -2.88 -3.84
C ALA A 33 10.00 -2.75 -4.18
N SER A 34 10.65 -3.89 -4.47
CA SER A 34 12.08 -3.92 -4.84
C SER A 34 12.40 -3.20 -6.15
N ASN A 35 11.41 -3.03 -7.03
CA ASN A 35 11.52 -2.31 -8.29
C ASN A 35 10.97 -0.87 -8.20
N SER A 36 10.46 -0.45 -7.05
CA SER A 36 9.90 0.89 -6.89
C SER A 36 10.99 1.97 -6.91
N THR A 37 10.69 3.09 -7.56
CA THR A 37 11.52 4.30 -7.55
C THR A 37 10.98 5.37 -6.60
N ALA A 38 9.89 5.07 -5.86
CA ALA A 38 9.30 5.98 -4.89
C ALA A 38 10.26 6.23 -3.72
N LYS A 39 10.25 7.47 -3.19
CA LYS A 39 11.12 7.86 -2.07
C LYS A 39 10.75 7.16 -0.77
N VAL A 40 9.47 6.90 -0.59
CA VAL A 40 8.95 6.06 0.49
C VAL A 40 8.16 4.93 -0.15
N HIS A 41 8.47 3.69 0.21
CA HIS A 41 7.69 2.53 -0.16
C HIS A 41 7.72 1.49 0.95
N PHE A 42 6.58 0.89 1.27
CA PHE A 42 6.47 -0.21 2.22
C PHE A 42 5.27 -1.10 1.88
N ILE A 43 5.27 -2.30 2.45
CA ILE A 43 4.16 -3.25 2.30
C ILE A 43 3.35 -3.25 3.58
N SER A 44 2.03 -3.13 3.44
CA SER A 44 1.07 -3.21 4.54
C SER A 44 0.04 -4.30 4.25
N THR A 45 -0.50 -4.95 5.28
CA THR A 45 -1.69 -5.82 5.16
C THR A 45 -3.00 -5.04 5.29
N VAL A 46 -2.93 -3.73 5.51
CA VAL A 46 -4.06 -2.80 5.61
C VAL A 46 -3.87 -1.71 4.56
N ASN A 47 -4.92 -1.37 3.81
CA ASN A 47 -4.89 -0.23 2.90
C ASN A 47 -5.01 1.08 3.71
N PRO A 48 -3.95 1.91 3.83
CA PRO A 48 -4.02 3.15 4.62
C PRO A 48 -4.87 4.24 3.97
N LEU A 49 -5.24 4.08 2.69
CA LEU A 49 -6.14 4.98 1.97
C LEU A 49 -7.55 4.39 1.82
N ALA A 50 -7.84 3.25 2.45
CA ALA A 50 -9.22 2.83 2.59
C ALA A 50 -9.89 3.90 3.46
N ILE A 51 -10.82 4.63 2.86
CA ILE A 51 -11.77 5.43 3.63
C ILE A 51 -12.64 4.40 4.34
N ASP A 52 -12.71 4.48 5.67
CA ASP A 52 -13.61 3.64 6.45
C ASP A 52 -15.04 3.93 5.95
N GLU A 53 -15.66 2.96 5.30
CA GLU A 53 -17.10 3.01 4.97
C GLU A 53 -17.96 2.70 6.22
N GLU A 54 -17.35 2.60 7.42
CA GLU A 54 -18.03 2.36 8.70
C GLU A 54 -18.57 3.65 9.38
N GLU A 55 -18.66 4.78 8.66
CA GLU A 55 -19.36 6.00 9.10
C GLU A 55 -20.74 6.21 8.41
N GLU A 56 -21.41 5.14 7.95
CA GLU A 56 -22.84 5.16 7.63
C GLU A 56 -23.62 4.20 8.55
N GLU A 57 -24.19 4.78 9.62
CA GLU A 57 -25.29 4.34 10.53
C GLU A 57 -25.47 2.85 10.91
#